data_AF-A0A2A4IKP9-F1
#
_entry.id   AF-A0A2A4IKP9-F1
#
_cell.length_a   1.000
_cell.length_b   1.000
_cell.length_c   1.000
_cell.angle_alpha   90.00
_cell.angle_beta   90.00
_cell.angle_gamma   90.00
#
_symmetry.space_group_name_H-M   'P 1'
#
loop_
_entity.id
_entity.type
_entity.pdbx_description
1 polymer ?
#
loop_
_entity_poly.entity_id
_entity_poly.type
_entity_poly.pdbx_seq_one_letter_code
_entity_poly.pdbx_strand_id
1 'polypeptide(L)'
;MDNYTKSGSVILDDTDRAIIQSYENAVKGIANIFGTYCEVLVHSLDNYEHAVLFIENGHNSSRDVGAPITDLALELINSVHKDKKFLESYESKFPNGDRCKSVTIPIKNKDKLIGLLCININMEVSLIDFMKEFSINKNDSEEHTHSENYSSNIDDMIKSILNKNINDIILDMSIPNQEKNKQIILKLHKIGFFQLKGSVEALAEKLHISVHTVYSNIRKYT
;
A
#
# COMPACT_ATOMS: atom_id res chain seq x y z
N MET A 1 -11.54 20.78 -25.60
CA MET A 1 -10.96 21.88 -24.81
C MET A 1 -9.63 21.35 -24.33
N ASP A 2 -8.55 21.89 -24.86
CA ASP A 2 -7.22 21.28 -24.78
C ASP A 2 -6.67 21.38 -23.36
N ASN A 3 -6.46 20.23 -22.72
CA ASN A 3 -5.96 20.10 -21.34
C ASN A 3 -4.45 20.40 -21.22
N TYR A 4 -3.84 21.02 -22.22
CA TYR A 4 -2.40 21.21 -22.34
C TYR A 4 -2.03 22.69 -22.37
N THR A 5 -0.92 23.03 -21.71
CA THR A 5 -0.30 24.36 -21.76
C THR A 5 0.45 24.56 -23.08
N LYS A 6 0.86 25.79 -23.37
CA LYS A 6 1.70 26.11 -24.55
C LYS A 6 3.06 25.38 -24.56
N SER A 7 3.51 24.85 -23.42
CA SER A 7 4.72 24.03 -23.29
C SER A 7 4.47 22.53 -23.39
N GLY A 8 3.22 22.09 -23.61
CA GLY A 8 2.85 20.68 -23.69
C GLY A 8 2.63 19.99 -22.33
N SER A 9 2.69 20.75 -21.23
CA SER A 9 2.38 20.23 -19.88
C SER A 9 0.87 20.19 -19.61
N VAL A 10 0.43 19.31 -18.72
CA VAL A 10 -0.99 19.09 -18.40
C VAL A 10 -1.47 20.09 -17.36
N ILE A 11 -2.61 20.74 -17.58
CA ILE A 11 -3.21 21.62 -16.55
C ILE A 11 -3.85 20.73 -15.48
N LEU A 12 -3.38 20.79 -14.23
CA LEU A 12 -3.89 19.98 -13.11
C LEU A 12 -4.77 20.80 -12.16
N ASP A 13 -5.91 20.22 -11.77
CA ASP A 13 -6.82 20.76 -10.74
C ASP A 13 -6.53 20.20 -9.33
N ASP A 14 -7.29 20.65 -8.33
CA ASP A 14 -7.11 20.21 -6.94
C ASP A 14 -7.32 18.71 -6.74
N THR A 15 -8.21 18.09 -7.52
CA THR A 15 -8.47 16.65 -7.45
C THR A 15 -7.30 15.88 -8.02
N ASP A 16 -6.75 16.33 -9.15
CA ASP A 16 -5.56 15.74 -9.75
C ASP A 16 -4.38 15.78 -8.76
N ARG A 17 -4.19 16.92 -8.10
CA ARG A 17 -3.14 17.11 -7.08
C ARG A 17 -3.33 16.20 -5.88
N ALA A 18 -4.55 16.06 -5.38
CA ALA A 18 -4.86 15.15 -4.29
C ALA A 18 -4.58 13.69 -4.66
N ILE A 19 -4.92 13.28 -5.90
CA ILE A 19 -4.60 11.93 -6.39
C ILE A 19 -3.09 11.73 -6.41
N ILE A 20 -2.32 12.65 -7.00
CA ILE A 20 -0.86 12.52 -7.05
C ILE A 20 -0.26 12.48 -5.63
N GLN A 21 -0.71 13.35 -4.73
CA GLN A 21 -0.24 13.37 -3.34
C GLN A 21 -0.46 12.04 -2.61
N SER A 22 -1.54 11.30 -2.94
CA SER A 22 -1.80 9.99 -2.33
C SER A 22 -0.70 8.95 -2.60
N TYR A 23 0.16 9.18 -3.60
CA TYR A 23 1.29 8.30 -3.91
C TYR A 23 2.53 8.52 -3.05
N GLU A 24 2.63 9.60 -2.27
CA GLU A 24 3.83 9.89 -1.46
C GLU A 24 4.22 8.69 -0.56
N ASN A 25 3.23 8.12 0.15
CA ASN A 25 3.47 6.97 1.03
C ASN A 25 3.64 5.67 0.26
N ALA A 26 3.07 5.55 -0.95
CA ALA A 26 3.29 4.40 -1.82
C ALA A 26 4.76 4.37 -2.29
N VAL A 27 5.31 5.52 -2.69
CA VAL A 27 6.72 5.67 -3.06
C VAL A 27 7.63 5.23 -1.91
N LYS A 28 7.39 5.75 -0.70
CA LYS A 28 8.12 5.36 0.52
C LYS A 28 8.01 3.87 0.82
N GLY A 29 6.80 3.30 0.77
CA GLY A 29 6.56 1.90 1.07
C GLY A 29 7.22 0.93 0.09
N ILE A 30 7.16 1.24 -1.22
CA ILE A 30 7.80 0.43 -2.26
C ILE A 30 9.33 0.51 -2.12
N ALA A 31 9.89 1.70 -1.90
CA ALA A 31 11.33 1.84 -1.69
C ALA A 31 11.80 1.11 -0.42
N ASN A 32 11.00 1.14 0.65
CA ASN A 32 11.31 0.47 1.91
C ASN A 32 11.38 -1.06 1.78
N ILE A 33 10.43 -1.68 1.07
CA ILE A 33 10.41 -3.15 0.91
C ILE A 33 11.54 -3.68 0.01
N PHE A 34 11.94 -2.92 -1.02
CA PHE A 34 12.98 -3.34 -1.97
C PHE A 34 14.37 -2.82 -1.62
N GLY A 35 14.47 -1.89 -0.67
CA GLY A 35 15.74 -1.34 -0.21
C GLY A 35 16.39 -0.33 -1.15
N THR A 36 17.65 0.00 -0.86
CA THR A 36 18.38 1.13 -1.48
C THR A 36 18.57 1.01 -2.99
N TYR A 37 18.46 -0.19 -3.55
CA TYR A 37 18.69 -0.47 -4.98
C TYR A 37 17.43 -0.33 -5.84
N CYS A 38 16.31 0.02 -5.22
CA CYS A 38 15.06 0.29 -5.89
C CYS A 38 14.74 1.78 -5.79
N GLU A 39 14.96 2.52 -6.86
CA GLU A 39 14.51 3.90 -6.98
C GLU A 39 13.03 3.92 -7.33
N VAL A 40 12.28 4.69 -6.55
CA VAL A 40 10.84 4.87 -6.76
C VAL A 40 10.56 6.35 -6.80
N LEU A 41 9.82 6.81 -7.81
CA LEU A 41 9.52 8.23 -7.97
C LEU A 41 8.18 8.47 -8.63
N VAL A 42 7.66 9.67 -8.43
CA VAL A 42 6.47 10.17 -9.11
C VAL A 42 6.80 11.44 -9.88
N HIS A 43 6.49 11.44 -11.18
CA HIS A 43 6.48 12.65 -11.99
C HIS A 43 5.08 13.27 -11.99
N SER A 44 4.97 14.58 -11.79
CA SER A 44 3.82 15.39 -12.19
C SER A 44 3.95 15.84 -13.63
N LEU A 45 2.82 15.93 -14.34
CA LEU A 45 2.82 16.35 -15.75
C LEU A 45 2.48 17.82 -15.96
N ASP A 46 2.26 18.62 -14.90
CA ASP A 46 2.00 20.07 -15.04
C ASP A 46 3.25 20.93 -15.25
N ASN A 47 4.43 20.42 -14.88
CA ASN A 47 5.70 21.07 -15.15
C ASN A 47 6.80 20.04 -15.47
N TYR A 48 7.19 19.94 -16.75
CA TYR A 48 8.21 19.00 -17.19
C TYR A 48 9.64 19.36 -16.74
N GLU A 49 9.92 20.64 -16.47
CA GLU A 49 11.23 21.06 -15.95
C GLU A 49 11.40 20.72 -14.47
N HIS A 50 10.28 20.62 -13.74
CA HIS A 50 10.22 20.26 -12.32
C HIS A 50 9.23 19.12 -12.10
N ALA A 51 9.45 18.00 -12.79
CA ALA A 51 8.48 16.93 -12.86
C ALA A 51 8.51 16.03 -11.62
N VAL A 52 9.70 15.72 -11.08
CA VAL A 52 9.81 14.80 -9.94
C VAL A 52 9.22 15.45 -8.67
N LEU A 53 8.11 14.92 -8.16
CA LEU A 53 7.49 15.38 -6.90
C LEU A 53 7.92 14.57 -5.69
N PHE A 54 7.98 13.25 -5.84
CA PHE A 54 8.42 12.32 -4.82
C PHE A 54 9.50 11.45 -5.41
N ILE A 55 10.55 11.18 -4.64
CA ILE A 55 11.62 10.27 -5.02
C ILE A 55 12.24 9.66 -3.78
N GLU A 56 12.44 8.35 -3.83
CA GLU A 56 13.17 7.58 -2.85
C GLU A 56 14.30 6.85 -3.57
N ASN A 57 15.45 6.74 -2.91
CA ASN A 57 16.68 6.17 -3.47
C ASN A 57 17.13 6.85 -4.79
N GLY A 58 16.90 8.16 -4.92
CA GLY A 58 17.28 8.96 -6.10
C GLY A 58 18.77 9.03 -6.41
N HIS A 59 19.63 8.57 -5.49
CA HIS A 59 21.06 8.39 -5.72
C HIS A 59 21.37 7.39 -6.85
N ASN A 60 20.47 6.46 -7.18
CA ASN A 60 20.65 5.54 -8.31
C ASN A 60 20.67 6.29 -9.66
N SER A 61 19.85 7.34 -9.81
CA SER A 61 19.82 8.18 -11.00
C SER A 61 20.44 9.56 -10.82
N SER A 62 21.03 9.86 -9.65
CA SER A 62 21.50 11.20 -9.28
C SER A 62 20.42 12.28 -9.45
N ARG A 63 19.18 11.97 -9.07
CA ARG A 63 18.04 12.90 -9.12
C ARG A 63 17.46 13.15 -7.74
N ASP A 64 16.91 14.34 -7.60
CA ASP A 64 16.19 14.81 -6.41
C ASP A 64 14.79 15.33 -6.79
N VAL A 65 14.00 15.68 -5.78
CA VAL A 65 12.73 16.41 -5.98
C VAL A 65 12.98 17.67 -6.80
N GLY A 66 12.12 17.90 -7.81
CA GLY A 66 12.24 19.01 -8.75
C GLY A 66 13.12 18.71 -9.96
N ALA A 67 13.67 17.51 -10.11
CA ALA A 67 14.35 17.09 -11.33
C ALA A 67 13.40 17.06 -12.54
N PRO A 68 13.90 17.31 -13.76
CA PRO A 68 13.09 17.32 -14.97
C PRO A 68 12.61 15.91 -15.34
N ILE A 69 11.60 15.87 -16.21
CA ILE A 69 11.15 14.63 -16.84
C ILE A 69 12.24 14.07 -17.78
N THR A 70 12.28 12.76 -17.97
CA THR A 70 13.22 12.11 -18.90
C THR A 70 12.64 12.00 -20.31
N ASP A 71 13.51 11.91 -21.31
CA ASP A 71 13.13 11.67 -22.72
C ASP A 71 12.28 10.40 -22.85
N LEU A 72 12.69 9.32 -22.17
CA LEU A 72 11.94 8.07 -22.15
C LEU A 72 10.54 8.27 -21.55
N ALA A 73 10.39 9.00 -20.45
CA ALA A 73 9.08 9.27 -19.87
C ALA A 73 8.19 10.09 -20.84
N LEU A 74 8.75 11.03 -21.61
CA LEU A 74 8.02 11.76 -22.65
C LEU A 74 7.55 10.85 -23.80
N GLU A 75 8.40 9.94 -24.27
CA GLU A 75 8.02 8.92 -25.26
C GLU A 75 6.89 8.03 -24.74
N LEU A 76 6.97 7.65 -23.46
CA LEU A 76 5.95 6.84 -22.81
C LEU A 76 4.62 7.60 -22.69
N ILE A 77 4.62 8.88 -22.32
CA ILE A 77 3.41 9.71 -22.30
C ILE A 77 2.73 9.72 -23.68
N ASN A 78 3.51 9.94 -24.74
CA ASN A 78 2.99 10.00 -26.11
C ASN A 78 2.48 8.63 -26.61
N SER A 79 3.02 7.52 -26.12
CA SER A 79 2.60 6.17 -26.50
C SER A 79 1.44 5.61 -25.66
N VAL A 80 1.33 5.99 -24.38
CA VAL A 80 0.26 5.57 -23.45
C VAL A 80 -1.12 6.08 -23.87
N HIS A 81 -1.19 7.11 -24.71
CA HIS A 81 -2.43 7.55 -25.36
C HIS A 81 -3.07 6.47 -26.29
N LYS A 82 -2.39 5.35 -26.58
CA LYS A 82 -2.86 4.28 -27.49
C LYS A 82 -3.36 3.01 -26.77
N ASP A 83 -4.28 3.15 -25.82
CA ASP A 83 -5.06 2.04 -25.20
C ASP A 83 -4.33 1.04 -24.27
N LYS A 84 -3.05 1.22 -23.94
CA LYS A 84 -2.37 0.34 -22.95
C LYS A 84 -2.63 0.80 -21.51
N LYS A 85 -3.17 -0.09 -20.68
CA LYS A 85 -3.46 0.15 -19.25
C LYS A 85 -2.20 0.29 -18.39
N PHE A 86 -1.11 -0.37 -18.76
CA PHE A 86 0.22 -0.24 -18.17
C PHE A 86 1.28 -0.69 -19.19
N LEU A 87 2.52 -0.29 -18.99
CA LEU A 87 3.66 -0.80 -19.75
C LEU A 87 4.25 -1.99 -19.01
N GLU A 88 4.51 -3.09 -19.71
CA GLU A 88 5.28 -4.20 -19.14
C GLU A 88 6.66 -3.71 -18.69
N SER A 89 7.29 -4.43 -17.75
CA SER A 89 8.64 -4.08 -17.31
C SER A 89 9.60 -4.11 -18.49
N TYR A 90 10.44 -3.08 -18.60
CA TYR A 90 11.42 -2.93 -19.67
C TYR A 90 12.82 -2.73 -19.09
N GLU A 91 13.83 -2.96 -19.91
CA GLU A 91 15.21 -2.64 -19.57
C GLU A 91 15.51 -1.18 -19.91
N SER A 92 16.17 -0.49 -18.99
CA SER A 92 16.65 0.88 -19.13
C SER A 92 18.06 0.99 -18.56
N LYS A 93 18.61 2.20 -18.51
CA LYS A 93 19.91 2.47 -17.89
C LYS A 93 19.86 3.70 -17.01
N PHE A 94 20.59 3.64 -15.89
CA PHE A 94 20.88 4.84 -15.10
C PHE A 94 21.91 5.73 -15.81
N PRO A 95 22.06 7.01 -15.41
CA PRO A 95 23.00 7.93 -16.05
C PRO A 95 24.47 7.47 -16.00
N ASN A 96 24.84 6.66 -15.00
CA ASN A 96 26.17 6.05 -14.90
C ASN A 96 26.38 4.87 -15.85
N GLY A 97 25.35 4.42 -16.57
CA GLY A 97 25.39 3.30 -17.51
C GLY A 97 24.92 1.96 -16.93
N ASP A 98 24.66 1.88 -15.63
CA ASP A 98 24.19 0.67 -14.96
C ASP A 98 22.87 0.20 -15.55
N ARG A 99 22.71 -1.11 -15.73
CA ARG A 99 21.46 -1.68 -16.20
C ARG A 99 20.38 -1.50 -15.15
N CYS A 100 19.22 -1.09 -15.60
CA CYS A 100 18.06 -0.89 -14.77
C CYS A 100 16.89 -1.71 -15.32
N LYS A 101 16.13 -2.35 -14.44
CA LYS A 101 14.83 -2.90 -14.80
C LYS A 101 13.76 -1.94 -14.29
N SER A 102 12.99 -1.39 -15.22
CA SER A 102 12.05 -0.31 -14.96
C SER A 102 10.61 -0.71 -15.25
N VAL A 103 9.69 -0.11 -14.52
CA VAL A 103 8.27 -0.06 -14.89
C VAL A 103 7.74 1.36 -14.66
N THR A 104 6.90 1.82 -15.58
CA THR A 104 6.23 3.11 -15.51
C THR A 104 4.73 2.88 -15.52
N ILE A 105 4.07 3.34 -14.46
CA ILE A 105 2.64 3.19 -14.22
C ILE A 105 1.97 4.56 -14.37
N PRO A 106 1.03 4.73 -15.32
CA PRO A 106 0.34 5.99 -15.50
C PRO A 106 -0.58 6.28 -14.31
N ILE A 107 -0.45 7.48 -13.73
CA ILE A 107 -1.39 8.00 -12.74
C ILE A 107 -2.44 8.80 -13.50
N LYS A 108 -3.71 8.38 -13.37
CA LYS A 108 -4.82 9.00 -14.10
C LYS A 108 -5.93 9.44 -13.15
N ASN A 109 -6.51 10.61 -13.44
CA ASN A 109 -7.83 10.98 -12.95
C ASN A 109 -8.84 10.67 -14.05
N LYS A 110 -9.61 9.58 -13.88
CA LYS A 110 -10.42 8.97 -14.95
C LYS A 110 -9.52 8.63 -16.15
N ASP A 111 -9.72 9.29 -17.30
CA ASP A 111 -8.93 9.08 -18.52
C ASP A 111 -7.79 10.10 -18.68
N LYS A 112 -7.75 11.14 -17.83
CA LYS A 112 -6.74 12.19 -17.89
C LYS A 112 -5.45 11.69 -17.25
N LEU A 113 -4.36 11.64 -18.03
CA LEU A 113 -3.03 11.35 -17.51
C LEU A 113 -2.49 12.56 -16.77
N ILE A 114 -2.16 12.39 -15.48
CA ILE A 114 -1.77 13.49 -14.59
C ILE A 114 -0.37 13.31 -13.99
N GLY A 115 0.13 12.07 -13.96
CA GLY A 115 1.43 11.75 -13.42
C GLY A 115 1.92 10.38 -13.87
N LEU A 116 3.14 10.03 -13.46
CA LEU A 116 3.77 8.74 -13.70
C LEU A 116 4.42 8.25 -12.41
N LEU A 117 4.06 7.05 -11.95
CA LEU A 117 4.83 6.32 -10.94
C LEU A 117 5.87 5.47 -11.64
N CYS A 118 7.15 5.68 -11.34
CA CYS A 118 8.26 4.92 -11.89
C CYS A 118 8.94 4.11 -10.79
N ILE A 119 9.22 2.84 -11.07
CA ILE A 119 9.97 1.92 -10.20
C ILE A 119 11.15 1.40 -11.02
N ASN A 120 12.36 1.60 -10.51
CA ASN A 120 13.62 1.39 -11.21
C ASN A 120 14.56 0.57 -10.33
N ILE A 121 14.85 -0.68 -10.70
CA ILE A 121 15.73 -1.57 -9.95
C ILE A 121 17.11 -1.56 -10.58
N ASN A 122 18.15 -1.25 -9.80
CA ASN A 122 19.55 -1.37 -10.23
C ASN A 122 19.93 -2.86 -10.33
N MET A 123 20.30 -3.29 -11.54
CA MET A 123 20.61 -4.69 -11.85
C MET A 123 22.11 -5.00 -11.75
N GLU A 124 22.97 -4.00 -11.50
CA GLU A 124 24.43 -4.19 -11.34
C GLU A 124 24.82 -4.56 -9.90
N VAL A 125 23.84 -4.63 -9.01
CA VAL A 125 24.02 -4.97 -7.59
C VAL A 125 24.25 -6.47 -7.45
N SER A 126 25.13 -6.85 -6.52
CA SER A 126 25.34 -8.27 -6.21
C SER A 126 24.06 -8.90 -5.66
N LEU A 127 23.77 -10.15 -6.06
CA LEU A 127 22.61 -10.88 -5.54
C LEU A 127 22.61 -10.94 -4.00
N ILE A 128 23.79 -11.04 -3.38
CA ILE A 128 23.93 -11.10 -1.92
C ILE A 128 23.49 -9.77 -1.29
N ASP A 129 23.91 -8.64 -1.84
CA ASP A 129 23.55 -7.33 -1.29
C ASP A 129 22.08 -7.02 -1.52
N PHE A 130 21.53 -7.38 -2.68
CA PHE A 130 20.10 -7.27 -2.93
C PHE A 130 19.28 -8.11 -1.94
N MET A 131 19.70 -9.34 -1.64
CA MET A 131 19.01 -10.20 -0.68
C MET A 131 19.11 -9.72 0.78
N LYS A 132 20.14 -8.93 1.14
CA LYS A 132 20.24 -8.32 2.47
C LYS A 132 19.12 -7.31 2.72
N GLU A 133 18.64 -6.61 1.70
CA GLU A 133 17.53 -5.63 1.83
C GLU A 133 16.23 -6.30 2.32
N PHE A 134 16.01 -7.57 1.99
CA PHE A 134 14.84 -8.34 2.44
C PHE A 134 15.02 -8.97 3.83
N SER A 135 16.20 -8.82 4.44
CA SER A 135 16.45 -9.35 5.78
C SER A 135 15.84 -8.42 6.81
N ILE A 136 14.75 -8.86 7.45
CA ILE A 136 14.16 -8.15 8.58
C ILE A 136 15.16 -8.20 9.74
N ASN A 137 15.83 -7.09 10.03
CA ASN A 137 16.76 -6.97 11.15
C ASN A 137 16.04 -7.31 12.46
N LYS A 138 16.36 -8.46 13.05
CA LYS A 138 15.82 -8.97 14.33
C LYS A 138 16.18 -8.14 15.58
N ASN A 139 16.82 -6.98 15.41
CA ASN A 139 17.42 -6.23 16.52
C ASN A 139 16.50 -5.16 17.12
N ASP A 140 15.35 -4.87 16.51
CA ASP A 140 14.31 -4.08 17.16
C ASP A 140 13.33 -5.00 17.88
N SER A 141 13.39 -4.89 19.19
CA SER A 141 12.60 -5.56 20.21
C SER A 141 11.10 -5.64 19.93
N GLU A 142 10.54 -6.78 20.36
CA GLU A 142 9.16 -7.27 20.29
C GLU A 142 8.81 -8.05 19.01
N GLU A 143 8.65 -9.36 19.20
CA GLU A 143 8.16 -10.34 18.23
C GLU A 143 6.72 -10.04 17.78
N HIS A 144 6.50 -8.94 17.07
CA HIS A 144 5.27 -8.75 16.31
C HIS A 144 5.41 -9.46 14.97
N THR A 145 5.52 -10.79 15.01
CA THR A 145 5.19 -11.57 13.80
C THR A 145 3.72 -11.31 13.51
N HIS A 146 3.45 -10.46 12.53
CA HIS A 146 2.10 -10.20 12.05
C HIS A 146 1.58 -11.48 11.39
N SER A 147 0.96 -12.35 12.19
CA SER A 147 0.24 -13.52 11.70
C SER A 147 -1.03 -13.03 11.00
N GLU A 148 -0.95 -12.96 9.68
CA GLU A 148 -2.09 -12.73 8.79
C GLU A 148 -2.86 -14.04 8.57
N ASN A 149 -4.18 -13.92 8.44
CA ASN A 149 -5.05 -15.06 8.12
C ASN A 149 -5.52 -14.95 6.67
N TYR A 150 -5.03 -15.84 5.82
CA TYR A 150 -5.40 -15.91 4.40
C TYR A 150 -6.63 -16.79 4.20
N SER A 151 -7.82 -16.21 4.32
CA SER A 151 -9.10 -16.87 4.03
C SER A 151 -9.58 -16.56 2.62
N SER A 152 -10.06 -17.57 1.90
CA SER A 152 -10.58 -17.43 0.53
C SER A 152 -12.00 -16.86 0.46
N ASN A 153 -12.71 -16.79 1.59
CA ASN A 153 -14.04 -16.18 1.71
C ASN A 153 -14.25 -15.54 3.09
N ILE A 154 -15.31 -14.72 3.19
CA ILE A 154 -15.59 -13.91 4.39
C ILE A 154 -15.99 -14.77 5.60
N ASP A 155 -16.68 -15.89 5.38
CA ASP A 155 -17.15 -16.76 6.46
C ASP A 155 -15.97 -17.46 7.15
N ASP A 156 -15.01 -17.94 6.37
CA ASP A 156 -13.78 -18.54 6.87
C ASP A 156 -12.88 -17.49 7.55
N MET A 157 -12.88 -16.25 7.06
CA MET A 157 -12.21 -15.13 7.71
C MET A 157 -12.80 -14.88 9.10
N ILE A 158 -14.13 -14.78 9.19
CA ILE A 158 -14.87 -14.55 10.43
C ILE A 158 -14.58 -15.66 11.43
N LYS A 159 -14.67 -16.94 11.01
CA LYS A 159 -14.37 -18.09 11.87
C LYS A 159 -12.94 -18.05 12.41
N SER A 160 -11.97 -17.72 11.56
CA SER A 160 -10.56 -17.64 11.98
C SER A 160 -10.32 -16.50 12.97
N ILE A 161 -10.89 -15.30 12.73
CA ILE A 161 -10.81 -14.17 13.67
C ILE A 161 -11.39 -14.57 15.02
N LEU A 162 -12.57 -15.19 15.04
CA LEU A 162 -13.21 -15.67 16.26
C LEU A 162 -12.31 -16.69 16.99
N ASN A 163 -11.82 -17.70 16.30
CA ASN A 163 -10.96 -18.73 16.90
C ASN A 163 -9.66 -18.14 17.48
N LYS A 164 -9.01 -17.21 16.77
CA LYS A 164 -7.76 -16.57 17.21
C LYS A 164 -7.96 -15.65 18.41
N ASN A 165 -9.10 -14.94 18.48
CA ASN A 165 -9.27 -13.87 19.46
C ASN A 165 -10.04 -14.28 20.71
N ILE A 166 -10.86 -15.33 20.63
CA ILE A 166 -11.77 -15.74 21.71
C ILE A 166 -11.18 -16.83 22.59
N ASN A 167 -10.48 -17.81 22.01
CA ASN A 167 -10.08 -19.03 22.72
C ASN A 167 -9.23 -18.72 23.96
N ASP A 168 -8.28 -17.79 23.86
CA ASP A 168 -7.42 -17.40 24.99
C ASP A 168 -8.24 -16.82 26.15
N ILE A 169 -9.26 -15.99 25.87
CA ILE A 169 -10.12 -15.37 26.89
C ILE A 169 -11.05 -16.42 27.52
N ILE A 170 -11.56 -17.36 26.72
CA ILE A 170 -12.43 -18.42 27.23
C ILE A 170 -11.65 -19.35 28.16
N LEU A 171 -10.40 -19.68 27.83
CA LEU A 171 -9.57 -20.60 28.60
C LEU A 171 -8.84 -19.96 29.78
N ASP A 172 -8.74 -18.63 29.80
CA ASP A 172 -8.15 -17.90 30.92
C ASP A 172 -9.00 -18.05 32.19
N MET A 173 -8.40 -18.68 33.22
CA MET A 173 -9.03 -18.93 34.53
C MET A 173 -8.96 -17.71 35.46
N SER A 174 -8.13 -16.71 35.15
CA SER A 174 -8.04 -15.47 35.91
C SER A 174 -9.22 -14.53 35.64
N ILE A 175 -9.88 -14.68 34.49
CA ILE A 175 -11.03 -13.87 34.09
C ILE A 175 -12.32 -14.51 34.65
N PRO A 176 -13.10 -13.80 35.49
CA PRO A 176 -14.39 -14.30 35.95
C PRO A 176 -15.32 -14.61 34.77
N ASN A 177 -16.04 -15.73 34.83
CA ASN A 177 -16.93 -16.16 33.74
C ASN A 177 -17.96 -15.09 33.33
N GLN A 178 -18.43 -14.27 34.27
CA GLN A 178 -19.37 -13.16 34.01
C GLN A 178 -18.73 -12.02 33.18
N GLU A 179 -17.41 -11.90 33.19
CA GLU A 179 -16.66 -10.83 32.53
C GLU A 179 -16.10 -11.27 31.16
N LYS A 180 -16.03 -12.57 30.89
CA LYS A 180 -15.49 -13.12 29.62
C LYS A 180 -16.20 -12.56 28.38
N ASN A 181 -17.52 -12.54 28.38
CA ASN A 181 -18.30 -12.01 27.24
C ASN A 181 -18.00 -10.52 26.98
N LYS A 182 -17.85 -9.73 28.05
CA LYS A 182 -17.49 -8.31 27.94
C LYS A 182 -16.09 -8.15 27.36
N GLN A 183 -15.10 -8.90 27.85
CA GLN A 183 -13.73 -8.87 27.34
C GLN A 183 -13.64 -9.27 25.87
N ILE A 184 -14.37 -10.32 25.47
CA ILE A 184 -14.45 -10.75 24.08
C ILE A 184 -15.01 -9.64 23.19
N ILE A 185 -16.12 -9.01 23.59
CA ILE A 185 -16.74 -7.94 22.81
C ILE A 185 -15.82 -6.73 22.68
N LEU A 186 -15.16 -6.31 23.76
CA LEU A 186 -14.20 -5.21 23.73
C LEU A 186 -13.02 -5.51 22.80
N LYS A 187 -12.45 -6.72 22.88
CA LYS A 187 -11.34 -7.14 22.01
C LYS A 187 -11.75 -7.16 20.54
N LEU A 188 -12.92 -7.73 20.23
CA LEU A 188 -13.45 -7.80 18.86
C LEU A 188 -13.82 -6.41 18.30
N HIS A 189 -14.35 -5.52 19.14
CA HIS A 189 -14.64 -4.15 18.73
C HIS A 189 -13.37 -3.37 18.39
N LYS A 190 -12.32 -3.50 19.22
CA LYS A 190 -11.03 -2.82 19.01
C LYS A 190 -10.38 -3.18 17.67
N ILE A 191 -10.55 -4.41 17.19
CA ILE A 191 -10.02 -4.87 15.90
C ILE A 191 -10.99 -4.64 14.72
N GLY A 192 -12.11 -3.94 14.93
CA GLY A 192 -13.08 -3.63 13.88
C GLY A 192 -13.94 -4.82 13.40
N PHE A 193 -13.96 -5.93 14.14
CA PHE A 193 -14.65 -7.17 13.72
C PHE A 193 -16.14 -6.94 13.38
N PHE A 194 -16.82 -6.07 14.11
CA PHE A 194 -18.26 -5.80 13.93
C PHE A 194 -18.59 -4.96 12.68
N GLN A 195 -17.60 -4.45 11.95
CA GLN A 195 -17.80 -3.83 10.64
C GLN A 195 -18.08 -4.87 9.55
N LEU A 196 -17.74 -6.14 9.80
CA LEU A 196 -17.99 -7.24 8.87
C LEU A 196 -19.47 -7.67 8.92
N LYS A 197 -20.09 -7.82 7.75
CA LYS A 197 -21.45 -8.34 7.64
C LYS A 197 -21.50 -9.79 8.13
N GLY A 198 -22.47 -10.13 8.98
CA GLY A 198 -22.61 -11.48 9.56
C GLY A 198 -21.76 -11.73 10.81
N SER A 199 -20.96 -10.75 11.25
CA SER A 199 -20.07 -10.88 12.42
C SER A 199 -20.82 -11.10 13.73
N VAL A 200 -21.97 -10.43 13.91
CA VAL A 200 -22.78 -10.52 15.13
C VAL A 200 -23.43 -11.90 15.24
N GLU A 201 -23.97 -12.41 14.14
CA GLU A 201 -24.57 -13.74 14.05
C GLU A 201 -23.54 -14.83 14.33
N ALA A 202 -22.35 -14.72 13.72
CA ALA A 202 -21.27 -15.67 13.93
C ALA A 202 -20.75 -15.65 15.38
N LEU A 203 -20.66 -14.47 16.02
CA LEU A 203 -20.28 -14.37 17.42
C LEU A 203 -21.33 -14.96 18.36
N ALA A 204 -22.61 -14.70 18.08
CA ALA A 204 -23.74 -15.24 18.84
C ALA A 204 -23.73 -16.78 18.81
N GLU A 205 -23.51 -17.36 17.63
CA GLU A 205 -23.35 -18.80 17.45
C GLU A 205 -22.14 -19.34 18.23
N LYS A 206 -20.97 -18.70 18.09
CA LYS A 206 -19.72 -19.12 18.74
C LYS A 206 -19.77 -19.08 20.27
N LEU A 207 -20.50 -18.12 20.85
CA LEU A 207 -20.64 -17.97 22.31
C LEU A 207 -21.91 -18.65 22.85
N HIS A 208 -22.74 -19.24 21.98
CA HIS A 208 -24.04 -19.83 22.32
C HIS A 208 -24.97 -18.84 23.08
N ILE A 209 -25.04 -17.59 22.61
CA ILE A 209 -25.92 -16.53 23.15
C ILE A 209 -26.83 -15.96 22.06
N SER A 210 -27.84 -15.19 22.46
CA SER A 210 -28.72 -14.56 21.47
C SER A 210 -28.03 -13.39 20.76
N VAL A 211 -28.38 -13.17 19.49
CA VAL A 211 -27.97 -11.98 18.71
C VAL A 211 -28.32 -10.69 19.45
N HIS A 212 -29.49 -10.64 20.08
CA HIS A 212 -29.90 -9.50 20.91
C HIS A 212 -28.94 -9.26 22.09
N THR A 213 -28.48 -10.33 22.74
CA THR A 213 -27.49 -10.25 23.82
C THR A 213 -26.17 -9.67 23.31
N VAL A 214 -25.72 -10.05 22.12
CA VAL A 214 -24.51 -9.46 21.52
C VAL A 214 -24.69 -7.96 21.29
N TYR A 215 -25.77 -7.55 20.61
CA TYR A 215 -26.07 -6.12 20.38
C TYR A 215 -26.18 -5.31 21.68
N SER A 216 -26.86 -5.86 22.68
CA SER A 216 -27.00 -5.21 23.99
C SER A 216 -25.66 -4.99 24.67
N ASN A 217 -24.73 -5.95 24.57
CA ASN A 217 -23.41 -5.83 25.17
C ASN A 217 -22.48 -4.91 24.38
N ILE A 218 -22.55 -4.93 23.03
CA ILE A 218 -21.85 -3.94 22.19
C ILE A 218 -22.27 -2.53 22.65
N ARG A 219 -23.57 -2.22 22.61
CA ARG A 219 -24.09 -0.90 23.02
C ARG A 219 -23.71 -0.49 24.45
N LYS A 220 -23.53 -1.46 25.35
CA LYS A 220 -23.21 -1.21 26.76
C LYS A 220 -21.72 -0.93 26.99
N TYR A 221 -20.83 -1.50 26.18
CA TYR A 221 -19.39 -1.51 26.47
C TYR A 221 -18.53 -0.78 25.43
N THR A 222 -19.08 -0.45 24.25
CA THR A 222 -18.36 0.20 23.15
C THR A 222 -19.07 1.49 22.77
#